data_AF-A0A964K674-F1
#
_entry.id   AF-A0A964K674-F1
#
_cell.length_a   1.000
_cell.length_b   1.000
_cell.length_c   1.000
_cell.angle_alpha   90.00
_cell.angle_beta   90.00
_cell.angle_gamma   90.00
#
_symmetry.space_group_name_H-M   'P 1'
#
loop_
_entity.id
_entity.type
_entity.pdbx_description
1 polymer ?
#
loop_
_entity_poly.entity_id
_entity_poly.type
_entity_poly.pdbx_seq_one_letter_code
_entity_poly.pdbx_strand_id
1 'polypeptide(L)'
;MSSYLAPPQRQLDPRKFRDPEITAKGERRAHVALRRLETLWFNTGTLCNLTCRNCYIESSPRNDRLVYLTAAEVAAYLDEIAASGLPTQEIGFTGGEPFMNPELIPMLDDALGRGFQVMVLTNAMKPMRKQSLGLLDLQQRYGRRQVLRVSIDHYGKDLHELERGRNSWKPTVEGMDWLVANGFTVHVAGRTCWGESAADARAGYGRLFAARGWPIDAHDERSLVMFPEMDPAVDVPEITEACWGILDKSPDGMMCASSRMVVKRKGAAAPAVVACTLLPYDAQFELGATLAEAAGPVRLNHPHCAKFCVLGGGSCSKA
;
A
#
# COMPACT_ATOMS: atom_id res chain seq x y z
N MET A 1 -18.03 15.35 26.43
CA MET A 1 -17.33 14.49 25.46
C MET A 1 -18.02 13.13 25.49
N SER A 2 -19.02 12.94 24.64
CA SER A 2 -19.80 11.69 24.61
C SER A 2 -18.95 10.61 23.95
N SER A 3 -18.54 9.60 24.72
CA SER A 3 -17.87 8.42 24.20
C SER A 3 -18.89 7.61 23.39
N TYR A 4 -18.93 7.83 22.08
CA TYR A 4 -19.49 6.85 21.15
C TYR A 4 -18.56 5.62 21.18
N LEU A 5 -18.77 4.74 22.15
CA LEU A 5 -18.22 3.40 22.11
C LEU A 5 -18.92 2.72 20.94
N ALA A 6 -18.16 2.47 19.86
CA ALA A 6 -18.63 1.63 18.77
C ALA A 6 -19.17 0.31 19.34
N PRO A 7 -20.26 -0.25 18.78
CA PRO A 7 -20.82 -1.50 19.28
C PRO A 7 -19.74 -2.60 19.28
N PRO A 8 -19.75 -3.51 20.28
CA PRO A 8 -18.73 -4.54 20.41
C PRO A 8 -18.71 -5.40 19.14
N GLN A 9 -17.57 -5.38 18.46
CA GLN A 9 -17.37 -6.16 17.24
C GLN A 9 -17.14 -7.62 17.62
N ARG A 10 -17.80 -8.53 16.91
CA ARG A 10 -17.64 -9.98 17.12
C ARG A 10 -16.21 -10.38 16.77
N GLN A 11 -15.59 -11.23 17.59
CA GLN A 11 -14.26 -11.77 17.31
C GLN A 11 -14.30 -12.77 16.12
N LEU A 12 -13.22 -12.79 15.34
CA LEU A 12 -13.05 -13.68 14.19
C LEU A 12 -13.29 -15.13 14.58
N ASP A 13 -14.20 -15.80 13.87
CA ASP A 13 -14.44 -17.22 14.06
C ASP A 13 -13.17 -18.02 13.70
N PRO A 14 -12.59 -18.79 14.65
CA PRO A 14 -11.30 -19.45 14.44
C PRO A 14 -11.32 -20.51 13.33
N ARG A 15 -12.51 -20.93 12.86
CA ARG A 15 -12.70 -21.88 11.75
C ARG A 15 -12.57 -21.21 10.38
N LYS A 16 -12.76 -19.89 10.28
CA LYS A 16 -12.68 -19.15 9.02
C LYS A 16 -11.24 -19.02 8.55
N PHE A 17 -11.07 -18.89 7.24
CA PHE A 17 -9.80 -18.64 6.56
C PHE A 17 -8.71 -19.71 6.81
N ARG A 18 -9.13 -20.96 7.07
CA ARG A 18 -8.21 -22.09 7.30
C ARG A 18 -7.92 -22.88 6.04
N ASP A 19 -8.93 -23.05 5.20
CA ASP A 19 -8.86 -23.81 3.96
C ASP A 19 -8.93 -22.85 2.76
N PRO A 20 -7.92 -22.87 1.86
CA PRO A 20 -7.87 -21.97 0.71
C PRO A 20 -8.90 -22.28 -0.38
N GLU A 21 -9.53 -23.45 -0.35
CA GLU A 21 -10.53 -23.89 -1.33
C GLU A 21 -11.96 -23.81 -0.77
N ILE A 22 -12.14 -24.06 0.53
CA ILE A 22 -13.45 -24.18 1.17
C ILE A 22 -13.60 -23.24 2.37
N THR A 23 -14.78 -22.62 2.51
CA THR A 23 -15.12 -21.77 3.66
C THR A 23 -15.51 -22.60 4.89
N ALA A 24 -15.56 -21.98 6.06
CA ALA A 24 -16.04 -22.60 7.30
C ALA A 24 -17.50 -23.12 7.20
N LYS A 25 -18.25 -22.69 6.17
CA LYS A 25 -19.61 -23.15 5.86
C LYS A 25 -19.67 -24.29 4.82
N GLY A 26 -18.53 -24.73 4.29
CA GLY A 26 -18.49 -25.78 3.26
C GLY A 26 -18.70 -25.26 1.82
N GLU A 27 -18.68 -23.94 1.61
CA GLU A 27 -18.86 -23.32 0.29
C GLU A 27 -17.52 -23.10 -0.42
N ARG A 28 -17.49 -23.16 -1.76
CA ARG A 28 -16.29 -22.86 -2.56
C ARG A 28 -15.81 -21.42 -2.34
N ARG A 29 -14.55 -21.27 -1.97
CA ARG A 29 -13.91 -19.97 -1.74
C ARG A 29 -13.67 -19.24 -3.05
N ALA A 30 -13.88 -17.93 -3.03
CA ALA A 30 -13.51 -17.07 -4.14
C ALA A 30 -12.00 -17.07 -4.40
N HIS A 31 -11.66 -16.98 -5.67
CA HIS A 31 -10.29 -16.80 -6.13
C HIS A 31 -10.24 -15.74 -7.23
N VAL A 32 -9.06 -15.17 -7.42
CA VAL A 32 -8.81 -14.09 -8.36
C VAL A 32 -7.63 -14.46 -9.23
N ALA A 33 -7.85 -14.59 -10.54
CA ALA A 33 -6.77 -14.80 -11.50
C ALA A 33 -6.01 -13.50 -11.74
N LEU A 34 -4.69 -13.57 -11.98
CA LEU A 34 -3.96 -12.43 -12.54
C LEU A 34 -4.43 -12.21 -13.98
N ARG A 35 -5.03 -11.05 -14.26
CA ARG A 35 -5.50 -10.70 -15.61
C ARG A 35 -4.42 -10.03 -16.43
N ARG A 36 -3.73 -9.08 -15.81
CA ARG A 36 -2.62 -8.33 -16.39
C ARG A 36 -1.79 -7.75 -15.26
N LEU A 37 -0.48 -7.87 -15.28
CA LEU A 37 0.35 -7.20 -14.29
C LEU A 37 0.44 -5.71 -14.68
N GLU A 38 -0.33 -4.85 -14.03
CA GLU A 38 -0.31 -3.39 -14.26
C GLU A 38 0.67 -2.69 -13.31
N THR A 39 0.68 -3.12 -12.05
CA THR A 39 1.51 -2.55 -11.01
C THR A 39 2.38 -3.63 -10.36
N LEU A 40 3.69 -3.45 -10.39
CA LEU A 40 4.61 -4.24 -9.58
C LEU A 40 5.09 -3.40 -8.40
N TRP A 41 4.79 -3.87 -7.18
CA TRP A 41 5.25 -3.24 -5.95
C TRP A 41 6.58 -3.84 -5.49
N PHE A 42 7.42 -3.04 -4.86
CA PHE A 42 8.61 -3.46 -4.15
C PHE A 42 8.47 -3.01 -2.70
N ASN A 43 8.46 -3.96 -1.77
CA ASN A 43 8.61 -3.65 -0.35
C ASN A 43 10.09 -3.49 -0.06
N THR A 44 10.53 -2.28 0.26
CA THR A 44 11.95 -1.99 0.46
C THR A 44 12.42 -2.28 1.89
N GLY A 45 11.79 -3.23 2.58
CA GLY A 45 12.09 -3.68 3.95
C GLY A 45 11.21 -3.05 5.02
N THR A 46 11.08 -3.67 6.20
CA THR A 46 10.10 -3.29 7.25
C THR A 46 10.62 -2.30 8.28
N LEU A 47 11.86 -1.84 8.14
CA LEU A 47 12.40 -0.79 8.99
C LEU A 47 11.73 0.55 8.68
N CYS A 48 11.22 1.20 9.72
CA CYS A 48 10.57 2.50 9.64
C CYS A 48 11.08 3.40 10.77
N ASN A 49 11.10 4.72 10.54
CA ASN A 49 11.40 5.70 11.57
C ASN A 49 10.24 5.93 12.56
N LEU A 50 9.09 5.27 12.37
CA LEU A 50 7.90 5.34 13.21
C LEU A 50 7.45 3.93 13.63
N THR A 51 6.71 3.84 14.73
CA THR A 51 5.94 2.66 15.12
C THR A 51 4.47 3.07 15.18
N CYS A 52 3.79 3.06 14.02
CA CYS A 52 2.37 3.42 13.96
C CYS A 52 1.52 2.38 14.70
N ARG A 53 0.39 2.83 15.27
CA ARG A 53 -0.48 1.99 16.11
C ARG A 53 -1.07 0.80 15.33
N ASN A 54 -1.49 1.03 14.09
CA ASN A 54 -2.17 0.06 13.22
C ASN A 54 -1.44 -0.06 11.87
N CYS A 55 -0.10 -0.17 11.90
CA CYS A 55 0.68 -0.41 10.69
C CYS A 55 0.34 -1.78 10.09
N TYR A 56 -0.17 -1.81 8.86
CA TYR A 56 -0.64 -3.04 8.20
C TYR A 56 0.43 -4.11 8.00
N ILE A 57 1.70 -3.72 7.96
CA ILE A 57 2.84 -4.64 7.82
C ILE A 57 3.76 -4.57 9.03
N GLU A 58 3.28 -4.04 10.16
CA GLU A 58 3.98 -4.01 11.45
C GLU A 58 5.36 -3.32 11.41
N SER A 59 5.55 -2.38 10.48
CA SER A 59 6.83 -1.70 10.32
C SER A 59 7.18 -0.85 11.54
N SER A 60 8.45 -0.89 11.93
CA SER A 60 8.96 -0.17 13.09
C SER A 60 10.48 0.00 13.01
N PRO A 61 11.11 0.77 13.90
CA PRO A 61 12.58 0.86 13.95
C PRO A 61 13.28 -0.45 14.29
N ARG A 62 12.53 -1.49 14.68
CA ARG A 62 13.07 -2.79 15.14
C ARG A 62 12.57 -3.98 14.33
N ASN A 63 11.59 -3.80 13.44
CA ASN A 63 11.07 -4.88 12.62
C ASN A 63 11.93 -5.02 11.37
N ASP A 64 12.81 -6.01 11.36
CA ASP A 64 13.70 -6.34 10.23
C ASP A 64 13.33 -7.68 9.56
N ARG A 65 12.08 -8.13 9.70
CA ARG A 65 11.59 -9.37 9.09
C ARG A 65 11.69 -9.34 7.57
N LEU A 66 11.40 -8.19 6.97
CA LEU A 66 11.76 -7.91 5.58
C LEU A 66 12.97 -6.98 5.56
N VAL A 67 13.99 -7.39 4.82
CA VAL A 67 15.23 -6.63 4.66
C VAL A 67 15.16 -5.77 3.39
N TYR A 68 16.08 -4.83 3.28
CA TYR A 68 16.20 -3.97 2.12
C TYR A 68 16.48 -4.81 0.87
N LEU A 69 15.68 -4.58 -0.17
CA LEU A 69 16.01 -4.97 -1.53
C LEU A 69 17.23 -4.15 -2.00
N THR A 70 18.08 -4.75 -2.82
CA THR A 70 19.15 -4.03 -3.54
C THR A 70 18.64 -3.52 -4.89
N ALA A 71 19.32 -2.54 -5.48
CA ALA A 71 18.97 -2.04 -6.81
C ALA A 71 19.10 -3.14 -7.88
N ALA A 72 20.08 -4.04 -7.73
CA ALA A 72 20.26 -5.17 -8.64
C ALA A 72 19.10 -6.18 -8.56
N GLU A 73 18.57 -6.43 -7.35
CA GLU A 73 17.39 -7.28 -7.17
C GLU A 73 16.15 -6.68 -7.85
N VAL A 74 15.94 -5.37 -7.69
CA VAL A 74 14.85 -4.67 -8.39
C VAL A 74 15.03 -4.73 -9.90
N ALA A 75 16.23 -4.45 -10.40
CA ALA A 75 16.55 -4.48 -11.83
C ALA A 75 16.23 -5.83 -12.48
N ALA A 76 16.50 -6.94 -11.79
CA ALA A 76 16.19 -8.29 -12.29
C ALA A 76 14.68 -8.48 -12.57
N TYR A 77 13.80 -7.97 -11.71
CA TYR A 77 12.35 -8.03 -11.97
C TYR A 77 11.90 -7.07 -13.07
N LEU A 78 12.57 -5.92 -13.23
CA LEU A 78 12.32 -5.02 -14.36
C LEU A 78 12.76 -5.64 -15.69
N ASP A 79 13.83 -6.44 -15.68
CA ASP A 79 14.27 -7.24 -16.82
C ASP A 79 13.26 -8.35 -17.13
N GLU A 80 12.69 -9.03 -16.13
CA GLU A 80 11.61 -10.01 -16.35
C GLU A 80 10.37 -9.40 -17.02
N ILE A 81 9.97 -8.19 -16.61
CA ILE A 81 8.88 -7.43 -17.25
C ILE A 81 9.17 -7.24 -18.74
N ALA A 82 10.38 -6.76 -19.06
CA ALA A 82 10.79 -6.49 -20.44
C ALA A 82 10.89 -7.77 -21.28
N ALA A 83 11.55 -8.81 -20.75
CA ALA A 83 11.76 -10.08 -21.43
C ALA A 83 10.44 -10.82 -21.72
N SER A 84 9.47 -10.72 -20.80
CA SER A 84 8.16 -11.36 -20.94
C SER A 84 7.11 -10.48 -21.62
N GLY A 85 7.45 -9.23 -21.96
CA GLY A 85 6.52 -8.27 -22.57
C GLY A 85 5.30 -7.97 -21.70
N LEU A 86 5.46 -7.94 -20.37
CA LEU A 86 4.33 -7.69 -19.46
C LEU A 86 3.83 -6.25 -19.62
N PRO A 87 2.51 -6.00 -19.59
CA PRO A 87 1.93 -4.68 -19.79
C PRO A 87 2.01 -3.80 -18.53
N THR A 88 3.08 -3.95 -17.74
CA THR A 88 3.30 -3.21 -16.49
C THR A 88 3.48 -1.74 -16.79
N GLN A 89 2.71 -0.89 -16.11
CA GLN A 89 2.73 0.56 -16.30
C GLN A 89 3.34 1.29 -15.11
N GLU A 90 3.14 0.75 -13.91
CA GLU A 90 3.52 1.39 -12.66
C GLU A 90 4.44 0.49 -11.83
N ILE A 91 5.51 1.09 -11.30
CA ILE A 91 6.36 0.48 -10.29
C ILE A 91 6.14 1.22 -8.97
N GLY A 92 5.64 0.49 -7.98
CA GLY A 92 5.36 1.02 -6.65
C GLY A 92 6.48 0.69 -5.67
N PHE A 93 6.90 1.63 -4.84
CA PHE A 93 7.84 1.41 -3.74
C PHE A 93 7.14 1.66 -2.41
N THR A 94 7.23 0.69 -1.52
CA THR A 94 6.50 0.71 -0.24
C THR A 94 7.35 0.21 0.93
N GLY A 95 6.73 0.35 2.09
CA GLY A 95 7.35 0.64 3.37
C GLY A 95 7.92 -0.53 4.12
N GLY A 96 8.51 -0.44 5.30
CA GLY A 96 8.41 0.57 6.34
C GLY A 96 8.47 2.01 5.85
N GLU A 97 9.63 2.62 5.85
CA GLU A 97 9.81 3.92 5.18
C GLU A 97 10.77 3.72 4.01
N PRO A 98 10.33 3.83 2.74
CA PRO A 98 11.18 3.50 1.61
C PRO A 98 12.50 4.25 1.59
N PHE A 99 12.50 5.52 1.99
CA PHE A 99 13.71 6.35 2.03
C PHE A 99 14.70 5.95 3.13
N MET A 100 14.41 4.92 3.93
CA MET A 100 15.39 4.28 4.81
C MET A 100 16.31 3.31 4.05
N ASN A 101 15.91 2.83 2.87
CA ASN A 101 16.76 2.03 2.01
C ASN A 101 17.78 2.94 1.27
N PRO A 102 19.10 2.76 1.46
CA PRO A 102 20.12 3.61 0.84
C PRO A 102 20.15 3.49 -0.69
N GLU A 103 19.64 2.40 -1.26
CA GLU A 103 19.62 2.13 -2.70
C GLU A 103 18.29 2.54 -3.37
N LEU A 104 17.38 3.22 -2.66
CA LEU A 104 16.09 3.61 -3.24
C LEU A 104 16.26 4.52 -4.46
N ILE A 105 17.11 5.56 -4.40
CA ILE A 105 17.26 6.50 -5.52
C ILE A 105 17.69 5.79 -6.82
N PRO A 106 18.73 4.92 -6.82
CA PRO A 106 19.02 4.07 -7.98
C PRO A 106 17.85 3.23 -8.50
N MET A 107 17.02 2.66 -7.61
CA MET A 107 15.84 1.88 -8.03
C MET A 107 14.79 2.77 -8.72
N LEU A 108 14.55 3.96 -8.19
CA LEU A 108 13.62 4.92 -8.81
C LEU A 108 14.14 5.37 -10.18
N ASP A 109 15.45 5.61 -10.30
CA ASP A 109 16.08 5.99 -11.57
C ASP A 109 15.92 4.90 -12.63
N ASP A 110 16.23 3.65 -12.30
CA ASP A 110 16.11 2.52 -13.24
C ASP A 110 14.65 2.35 -13.72
N ALA A 111 13.69 2.37 -12.80
CA ALA A 111 12.28 2.25 -13.16
C ALA A 111 11.80 3.43 -14.03
N LEU A 112 12.16 4.67 -13.69
CA LEU A 112 11.79 5.85 -14.49
C LEU A 112 12.51 5.87 -15.85
N GLY A 113 13.78 5.48 -15.89
CA GLY A 113 14.61 5.39 -17.11
C GLY A 113 14.07 4.36 -18.11
N ARG A 114 13.48 3.27 -17.62
CA ARG A 114 12.79 2.24 -18.43
C ARG A 114 11.39 2.64 -18.90
N GLY A 115 10.90 3.81 -18.50
CA GLY A 115 9.64 4.36 -18.99
C GLY A 115 8.43 4.16 -18.07
N PHE A 116 8.59 3.52 -16.91
CA PHE A 116 7.47 3.31 -15.99
C PHE A 116 7.01 4.60 -15.32
N GLN A 117 5.75 4.63 -14.87
CA GLN A 117 5.33 5.52 -13.79
C GLN A 117 5.85 4.94 -12.47
N VAL A 118 6.30 5.81 -11.56
CA VAL A 118 6.84 5.39 -10.27
C VAL A 118 6.06 6.03 -9.14
N MET A 119 5.54 5.21 -8.24
CA MET A 119 4.85 5.66 -7.03
C MET A 119 5.64 5.27 -5.78
N VAL A 120 5.87 6.21 -4.87
CA VAL A 120 6.47 5.93 -3.55
C VAL A 120 5.48 6.24 -2.45
N LEU A 121 5.20 5.26 -1.57
CA LEU A 121 4.40 5.46 -0.37
C LEU A 121 5.33 5.86 0.79
N THR A 122 5.22 7.09 1.30
CA THR A 122 6.15 7.63 2.30
C THR A 122 5.44 8.41 3.39
N ASN A 123 6.04 8.48 4.58
CA ASN A 123 5.64 9.43 5.62
C ASN A 123 6.16 10.86 5.38
N ALA A 124 6.96 11.08 4.33
CA ALA A 124 7.57 12.36 3.96
C ALA A 124 8.48 12.99 5.03
N MET A 125 8.92 12.25 6.04
CA MET A 125 9.73 12.78 7.12
C MET A 125 11.24 12.76 6.79
N LYS A 126 12.07 12.78 7.82
CA LYS A 126 13.53 12.92 7.74
C LYS A 126 14.22 11.93 6.79
N PRO A 127 13.86 10.63 6.70
CA PRO A 127 14.51 9.72 5.75
C PRO A 127 14.42 10.22 4.31
N MET A 128 13.23 10.67 3.87
CA MET A 128 13.03 11.28 2.55
C MET A 128 13.92 12.51 2.35
N ARG A 129 13.95 13.41 3.33
CA ARG A 129 14.73 14.65 3.23
C ARG A 129 16.24 14.40 3.09
N LYS A 130 16.76 13.31 3.66
CA LYS A 130 18.18 12.91 3.47
C LYS A 130 18.50 12.51 2.02
N GLN A 131 17.50 12.06 1.27
CA GLN A 131 17.62 11.68 -0.14
C GLN A 131 17.18 12.80 -1.11
N SER A 132 17.04 14.04 -0.60
CA SER A 132 16.48 15.17 -1.36
C SER A 132 17.24 15.50 -2.64
N LEU A 133 18.58 15.44 -2.65
CA LEU A 133 19.37 15.69 -3.86
C LEU A 133 19.03 14.70 -4.97
N GLY A 134 18.95 13.41 -4.65
CA GLY A 134 18.56 12.37 -5.60
C GLY A 134 17.11 12.53 -6.07
N LEU A 135 16.19 12.87 -5.16
CA LEU A 135 14.80 13.16 -5.54
C LEU A 135 14.67 14.35 -6.49
N LEU A 136 15.41 15.44 -6.24
CA LEU A 136 15.37 16.63 -7.09
C LEU A 136 15.95 16.34 -8.48
N ASP A 137 17.03 15.58 -8.57
CA ASP A 137 17.60 15.14 -9.84
C ASP A 137 16.59 14.30 -10.65
N LEU A 138 15.96 13.31 -10.01
CA LEU A 138 14.93 12.48 -10.66
C LEU A 138 13.73 13.32 -11.10
N GLN A 139 13.28 14.26 -10.27
CA GLN A 139 12.19 15.17 -10.60
C GLN A 139 12.54 16.06 -11.79
N GLN A 140 13.78 16.54 -11.89
CA GLN A 140 14.24 17.34 -13.04
C GLN A 140 14.25 16.52 -14.33
N ARG A 141 14.69 15.26 -14.28
CA ARG A 141 14.80 14.39 -15.46
C ARG A 141 13.47 13.78 -15.91
N TYR A 142 12.59 13.46 -14.96
CA TYR A 142 11.41 12.61 -15.22
C TYR A 142 10.07 13.27 -14.90
N GLY A 143 10.07 14.34 -14.11
CA GLY A 143 8.90 15.16 -13.79
C GLY A 143 7.72 14.34 -13.27
N ARG A 144 6.55 14.52 -13.90
CA ARG A 144 5.26 13.98 -13.44
C ARG A 144 5.16 12.46 -13.40
N ARG A 145 6.15 11.72 -13.93
CA ARG A 145 6.20 10.25 -13.81
C ARG A 145 6.57 9.78 -12.40
N GLN A 146 7.09 10.67 -11.55
CA GLN A 146 7.37 10.39 -10.15
C GLN A 146 6.23 10.93 -9.27
N VAL A 147 5.52 10.01 -8.60
CA VAL A 147 4.39 10.31 -7.71
C VAL A 147 4.74 9.90 -6.28
N LEU A 148 4.56 10.83 -5.33
CA LEU A 148 4.76 10.58 -3.91
C LEU A 148 3.39 10.57 -3.23
N ARG A 149 2.96 9.41 -2.72
CA ARG A 149 1.75 9.33 -1.90
C ARG A 149 2.14 9.46 -0.43
N VAL A 150 1.87 10.62 0.13
CA VAL A 150 2.19 10.97 1.51
C VAL A 150 1.10 10.47 2.44
N SER A 151 1.55 9.81 3.48
CA SER A 151 0.73 9.13 4.46
C SER A 151 0.30 10.13 5.55
N ILE A 152 -0.93 10.65 5.46
CA ILE A 152 -1.53 11.63 6.38
C ILE A 152 -2.87 11.10 6.89
N ASP A 153 -2.85 10.36 8.00
CA ASP A 153 -4.01 9.51 8.41
C ASP A 153 -5.28 10.25 8.79
N HIS A 154 -5.19 11.54 9.10
CA HIS A 154 -6.32 12.43 9.33
C HIS A 154 -5.93 13.87 8.97
N TYR A 155 -6.88 14.72 8.56
CA TYR A 155 -6.62 16.12 8.20
C TYR A 155 -6.34 17.03 9.41
N GLY A 156 -6.58 16.54 10.62
CA GLY A 156 -6.29 17.18 11.89
C GLY A 156 -5.16 16.50 12.65
N LYS A 157 -4.28 17.32 13.24
CA LYS A 157 -3.06 16.92 13.95
C LYS A 157 -3.28 15.82 14.99
N ASP A 158 -4.26 15.95 15.86
CA ASP A 158 -4.39 15.08 17.03
C ASP A 158 -4.72 13.62 16.64
N LEU A 159 -5.60 13.43 15.65
CA LEU A 159 -5.94 12.09 15.16
C LEU A 159 -4.82 11.50 14.29
N HIS A 160 -4.09 12.33 13.52
CA HIS A 160 -2.90 11.87 12.83
C HIS A 160 -1.82 11.38 13.81
N GLU A 161 -1.54 12.14 14.86
CA GLU A 161 -0.54 11.76 15.87
C GLU A 161 -1.01 10.60 16.77
N LEU A 162 -2.32 10.39 16.90
CA LEU A 162 -2.87 9.21 17.57
C LEU A 162 -2.49 7.91 16.84
N GLU A 163 -2.42 7.94 15.51
CA GLU A 163 -2.01 6.80 14.68
C GLU A 163 -0.48 6.71 14.55
N ARG A 164 0.17 7.80 14.13
CA ARG A 164 1.61 7.80 13.76
C ARG A 164 2.57 8.02 14.92
N GLY A 165 2.03 8.37 16.08
CA GLY A 165 2.80 8.76 17.25
C GLY A 165 2.98 10.28 17.37
N ARG A 166 3.32 10.71 18.59
CA ARG A 166 3.51 12.13 18.93
C ARG A 166 4.58 12.80 18.08
N ASN A 167 4.37 14.08 17.76
CA ASN A 167 5.28 14.93 16.98
C ASN A 167 5.49 14.46 15.53
N SER A 168 4.63 13.61 14.99
CA SER A 168 4.68 13.16 13.59
C SER A 168 4.05 14.17 12.62
N TRP A 169 3.11 15.00 13.08
CA TRP A 169 2.37 15.93 12.22
C TRP A 169 3.29 16.96 11.55
N LYS A 170 4.02 17.72 12.37
CA LYS A 170 4.89 18.80 11.89
C LYS A 170 5.89 18.33 10.82
N PRO A 171 6.71 17.29 11.04
CA PRO A 171 7.67 16.84 10.03
C PRO A 171 7.00 16.26 8.77
N THR A 172 5.83 15.63 8.88
CA THR A 172 5.07 15.14 7.72
C THR A 172 4.60 16.30 6.86
N VAL A 173 4.01 17.33 7.48
CA VAL A 173 3.53 18.54 6.81
C VAL A 173 4.69 19.32 6.18
N GLU A 174 5.82 19.48 6.89
CA GLU A 174 7.02 20.13 6.33
C GLU A 174 7.62 19.34 5.15
N GLY A 175 7.53 18.01 5.19
CA GLY A 175 7.89 17.14 4.07
C GLY A 175 6.99 17.34 2.86
N MET A 176 5.68 17.41 3.09
CA MET A 176 4.67 17.67 2.07
C MET A 176 4.83 19.06 1.45
N ASP A 177 5.00 20.09 2.28
CA ASP A 177 5.27 21.47 1.84
C ASP A 177 6.53 21.52 0.96
N TRP A 178 7.59 20.80 1.34
CA TRP A 178 8.82 20.70 0.53
C TRP A 178 8.59 20.01 -0.82
N LEU A 179 7.83 18.91 -0.86
CA LEU A 179 7.49 18.24 -2.11
C LEU A 179 6.70 19.16 -3.05
N VAL A 180 5.67 19.84 -2.53
CA VAL A 180 4.86 20.78 -3.33
C VAL A 180 5.72 21.95 -3.84
N ALA A 181 6.56 22.54 -3.00
CA ALA A 181 7.42 23.66 -3.38
C ALA A 181 8.45 23.30 -4.47
N ASN A 182 8.79 22.02 -4.62
CA ASN A 182 9.72 21.53 -5.64
C ASN A 182 9.00 20.86 -6.84
N GLY A 183 7.67 21.05 -6.95
CA GLY A 183 6.90 20.66 -8.13
C GLY A 183 6.64 19.16 -8.27
N PHE A 184 6.82 18.38 -7.21
CA PHE A 184 6.50 16.95 -7.24
C PHE A 184 5.00 16.71 -7.41
N THR A 185 4.63 15.61 -8.09
CA THR A 185 3.25 15.14 -8.07
C THR A 185 3.01 14.43 -6.74
N VAL A 186 2.10 14.96 -5.92
CA VAL A 186 1.86 14.49 -4.56
C VAL A 186 0.42 14.05 -4.38
N HIS A 187 0.23 12.88 -3.80
CA HIS A 187 -1.08 12.34 -3.41
C HIS A 187 -1.09 12.14 -1.89
N VAL A 188 -2.27 11.94 -1.31
CA VAL A 188 -2.44 11.68 0.13
C VAL A 188 -3.15 10.35 0.36
N ALA A 189 -2.67 9.63 1.36
CA ALA A 189 -3.33 8.46 1.95
C ALA A 189 -3.85 8.83 3.35
N GLY A 190 -5.17 8.75 3.53
CA GLY A 190 -5.87 8.93 4.80
C GLY A 190 -6.48 7.64 5.36
N ARG A 191 -7.09 7.71 6.55
CA ARG A 191 -7.79 6.58 7.18
C ARG A 191 -9.24 6.92 7.49
N THR A 192 -10.12 5.92 7.49
CA THR A 192 -11.56 6.09 7.78
C THR A 192 -11.96 5.65 9.19
N CYS A 193 -11.01 5.50 10.11
CA CYS A 193 -11.25 4.93 11.44
C CYS A 193 -11.81 5.92 12.48
N TRP A 194 -12.21 7.12 12.04
CA TRP A 194 -12.57 8.25 12.91
C TRP A 194 -14.07 8.44 13.12
N GLY A 195 -14.91 7.57 12.56
CA GLY A 195 -16.37 7.65 12.67
C GLY A 195 -17.01 8.78 11.84
N GLU A 196 -16.25 9.36 10.91
CA GLU A 196 -16.69 10.40 10.00
C GLU A 196 -17.36 9.82 8.75
N SER A 197 -18.29 10.56 8.16
CA SER A 197 -18.77 10.23 6.81
C SER A 197 -17.65 10.45 5.78
N ALA A 198 -17.70 9.73 4.65
CA ALA A 198 -16.74 9.93 3.57
C ALA A 198 -16.73 11.38 3.04
N ALA A 199 -17.90 12.03 3.03
CA ALA A 199 -18.04 13.43 2.62
C ALA A 199 -17.37 14.39 3.60
N ASP A 200 -17.58 14.20 4.91
CA ASP A 200 -16.98 15.05 5.95
C ASP A 200 -15.46 14.90 5.98
N ALA A 201 -14.97 13.66 5.88
CA ALA A 201 -13.54 13.37 5.82
C ALA A 201 -12.89 14.07 4.61
N ARG A 202 -13.45 13.90 3.40
CA ARG A 202 -12.94 14.57 2.19
C ARG A 202 -13.00 16.10 2.30
N ALA A 203 -14.07 16.65 2.85
CA ALA A 203 -14.17 18.09 3.10
C ALA A 203 -13.11 18.59 4.10
N GLY A 204 -12.78 17.79 5.12
CA GLY A 204 -11.69 18.06 6.06
C GLY A 204 -10.32 18.10 5.40
N TYR A 205 -10.01 17.11 4.56
CA TYR A 205 -8.79 17.11 3.74
C TYR A 205 -8.77 18.30 2.77
N GLY A 206 -9.89 18.62 2.11
CA GLY A 206 -9.99 19.77 1.22
C GLY A 206 -9.63 21.10 1.92
N ARG A 207 -10.10 21.30 3.16
CA ARG A 207 -9.71 22.46 3.97
C ARG A 207 -8.21 22.48 4.29
N LEU A 208 -7.64 21.33 4.65
CA LEU A 208 -6.19 21.22 4.90
C LEU A 208 -5.39 21.57 3.64
N PHE A 209 -5.75 20.99 2.50
CA PHE A 209 -5.05 21.17 1.24
C PHE A 209 -5.11 22.64 0.80
N ALA A 210 -6.30 23.26 0.87
CA ALA A 210 -6.48 24.68 0.56
C ALA A 210 -5.67 25.59 1.50
N ALA A 211 -5.70 25.33 2.81
CA ALA A 211 -4.95 26.12 3.79
C ALA A 211 -3.43 26.04 3.61
N ARG A 212 -2.93 24.95 3.02
CA ARG A 212 -1.50 24.73 2.75
C ARG A 212 -1.08 25.05 1.32
N GLY A 213 -2.02 25.27 0.41
CA GLY A 213 -1.74 25.43 -1.02
C GLY A 213 -1.25 24.14 -1.68
N TRP A 214 -1.64 22.97 -1.16
CA TRP A 214 -1.32 21.69 -1.79
C TRP A 214 -2.23 21.44 -2.99
N PRO A 215 -1.70 21.19 -4.20
CA PRO A 215 -2.48 21.05 -5.43
C PRO A 215 -3.11 19.65 -5.55
N ILE A 216 -3.92 19.28 -4.56
CA ILE A 216 -4.61 17.98 -4.50
C ILE A 216 -6.11 18.21 -4.50
N ASP A 217 -6.81 17.50 -5.38
CA ASP A 217 -8.26 17.38 -5.31
C ASP A 217 -8.64 16.34 -4.24
N ALA A 218 -9.30 16.78 -3.17
CA ALA A 218 -9.78 15.91 -2.11
C ALA A 218 -10.98 15.03 -2.53
N HIS A 219 -11.60 15.28 -3.69
CA HIS A 219 -12.68 14.47 -4.25
C HIS A 219 -12.19 13.45 -5.28
N ASP A 220 -10.98 13.62 -5.82
CA ASP A 220 -10.35 12.62 -6.66
C ASP A 220 -9.88 11.42 -5.82
N GLU A 221 -10.33 10.23 -6.16
CA GLU A 221 -10.02 9.02 -5.39
C GLU A 221 -8.60 8.52 -5.62
N ARG A 222 -7.95 8.95 -6.69
CA ARG A 222 -6.55 8.62 -6.98
C ARG A 222 -5.59 9.50 -6.18
N SER A 223 -5.90 10.79 -6.09
CA SER A 223 -5.11 11.80 -5.37
C SER A 223 -5.35 11.79 -3.86
N LEU A 224 -6.56 11.45 -3.39
CA LEU A 224 -6.85 11.17 -1.98
C LEU A 224 -7.46 9.77 -1.83
N VAL A 225 -6.62 8.83 -1.40
CA VAL A 225 -7.03 7.46 -1.07
C VAL A 225 -7.36 7.39 0.42
N MET A 226 -8.52 6.84 0.75
CA MET A 226 -8.97 6.63 2.12
C MET A 226 -8.93 5.14 2.45
N PHE A 227 -8.08 4.74 3.40
CA PHE A 227 -7.92 3.34 3.78
C PHE A 227 -8.83 2.95 4.95
N PRO A 228 -9.51 1.79 4.85
CA PRO A 228 -10.33 1.28 5.94
C PRO A 228 -9.47 0.71 7.07
N GLU A 229 -9.99 0.72 8.30
CA GLU A 229 -9.34 0.06 9.43
C GLU A 229 -9.29 -1.45 9.23
N MET A 230 -8.12 -2.05 9.46
CA MET A 230 -7.89 -3.47 9.24
C MET A 230 -7.57 -4.20 10.53
N ASP A 231 -8.50 -4.18 11.48
CA ASP A 231 -8.42 -5.11 12.63
C ASP A 231 -8.66 -6.57 12.18
N PRO A 232 -7.65 -7.47 12.28
CA PRO A 232 -7.78 -8.88 11.91
C PRO A 232 -8.53 -9.70 12.97
N ALA A 233 -8.68 -9.20 14.20
CA ALA A 233 -9.40 -9.91 15.27
C ALA A 233 -10.92 -9.81 15.11
N VAL A 234 -11.40 -8.96 14.22
CA VAL A 234 -12.83 -8.72 13.98
C VAL A 234 -13.37 -9.69 12.94
N ASP A 235 -14.51 -10.30 13.24
CA ASP A 235 -15.17 -11.24 12.35
C ASP A 235 -15.63 -10.56 11.06
N VAL A 236 -15.30 -11.20 9.94
CA VAL A 236 -15.72 -10.78 8.60
C VAL A 236 -16.25 -11.98 7.83
N PRO A 237 -17.20 -11.78 6.90
CA PRO A 237 -17.65 -12.86 6.02
C PRO A 237 -16.48 -13.40 5.19
N GLU A 238 -16.49 -14.72 4.96
CA GLU A 238 -15.62 -15.30 3.93
C GLU A 238 -16.23 -15.03 2.56
N ILE A 239 -15.38 -14.83 1.55
CA ILE A 239 -15.83 -14.53 0.20
C ILE A 239 -15.90 -15.84 -0.59
N THR A 240 -17.09 -16.19 -1.06
CA THR A 240 -17.34 -17.36 -1.91
C THR A 240 -17.43 -16.94 -3.37
N GLU A 241 -17.36 -17.89 -4.31
CA GLU A 241 -17.56 -17.58 -5.73
C GLU A 241 -18.93 -16.95 -6.02
N ALA A 242 -19.97 -17.33 -5.26
CA ALA A 242 -21.31 -16.74 -5.38
C ALA A 242 -21.35 -15.28 -4.93
N CYS A 243 -20.44 -14.84 -4.03
CA CYS A 243 -20.40 -13.46 -3.54
C CYS A 243 -20.18 -12.44 -4.67
N TRP A 244 -19.54 -12.81 -5.79
CA TRP A 244 -19.35 -11.91 -6.92
C TRP A 244 -20.69 -11.41 -7.49
N GLY A 245 -21.64 -12.33 -7.69
CA GLY A 245 -23.00 -11.98 -8.13
C GLY A 245 -23.83 -11.30 -7.04
N ILE A 246 -23.70 -11.75 -5.79
CA ILE A 246 -24.46 -11.19 -4.66
C ILE A 246 -24.09 -9.73 -4.38
N LEU A 247 -22.81 -9.40 -4.48
CA LEU A 247 -22.28 -8.07 -4.17
C LEU A 247 -22.21 -7.16 -5.39
N ASP A 248 -22.57 -7.65 -6.57
CA ASP A 248 -22.38 -6.97 -7.86
C ASP A 248 -20.93 -6.47 -8.04
N LYS A 249 -19.96 -7.39 -7.85
CA LYS A 249 -18.53 -7.12 -7.95
C LYS A 249 -17.84 -8.11 -8.89
N SER A 250 -16.85 -7.60 -9.63
CA SER A 250 -15.99 -8.44 -10.45
C SER A 250 -14.72 -8.87 -9.69
N PRO A 251 -14.29 -10.14 -9.80
CA PRO A 251 -12.97 -10.56 -9.31
C PRO A 251 -11.83 -9.76 -9.95
N ASP A 252 -12.02 -9.28 -11.17
CA ASP A 252 -11.01 -8.51 -11.92
C ASP A 252 -10.79 -7.10 -11.34
N GLY A 253 -11.70 -6.63 -10.47
CA GLY A 253 -11.56 -5.37 -9.73
C GLY A 253 -10.72 -5.49 -8.45
N MET A 254 -10.26 -6.69 -8.09
CA MET A 254 -9.43 -6.90 -6.89
C MET A 254 -7.97 -6.56 -7.19
N MET A 255 -7.24 -6.01 -6.21
CA MET A 255 -5.82 -5.67 -6.40
C MET A 255 -4.97 -6.84 -6.91
N CYS A 256 -5.22 -8.05 -6.41
CA CYS A 256 -4.48 -9.25 -6.85
C CYS A 256 -4.82 -9.71 -8.28
N ALA A 257 -5.82 -9.11 -8.94
CA ALA A 257 -6.07 -9.32 -10.36
C ALA A 257 -5.09 -8.55 -11.25
N SER A 258 -4.46 -7.49 -10.74
CA SER A 258 -3.54 -6.66 -11.53
C SER A 258 -2.24 -6.23 -10.88
N SER A 259 -1.97 -6.68 -9.64
CA SER A 259 -0.74 -6.32 -8.94
C SER A 259 -0.08 -7.49 -8.22
N ARG A 260 1.23 -7.35 -8.05
CA ARG A 260 2.08 -8.22 -7.22
C ARG A 260 3.03 -7.34 -6.41
N MET A 261 3.63 -7.91 -5.37
CA MET A 261 4.68 -7.24 -4.60
C MET A 261 5.89 -8.14 -4.43
N VAL A 262 7.08 -7.60 -4.61
CA VAL A 262 8.34 -8.27 -4.30
C VAL A 262 8.76 -7.92 -2.87
N VAL A 263 9.19 -8.92 -2.12
CA VAL A 263 9.68 -8.79 -0.74
C VAL A 263 10.96 -9.58 -0.57
N LYS A 264 11.83 -9.20 0.36
CA LYS A 264 13.01 -9.99 0.74
C LYS A 264 13.00 -10.31 2.22
N ARG A 265 12.89 -11.59 2.57
CA ARG A 265 12.89 -12.02 3.97
C ARG A 265 14.30 -11.99 4.54
N LYS A 266 14.42 -11.69 5.84
CA LYS A 266 15.70 -11.79 6.53
C LYS A 266 16.26 -13.22 6.45
N GLY A 267 17.50 -13.33 5.99
CA GLY A 267 18.18 -14.62 5.80
C GLY A 267 17.85 -15.34 4.49
N ALA A 268 16.92 -14.83 3.67
CA ALA A 268 16.69 -15.38 2.34
C ALA A 268 17.81 -14.97 1.37
N ALA A 269 18.19 -15.91 0.50
CA ALA A 269 19.21 -15.67 -0.52
C ALA A 269 18.70 -14.78 -1.68
N ALA A 270 17.39 -14.80 -1.94
CA ALA A 270 16.74 -14.05 -3.00
C ALA A 270 15.38 -13.49 -2.53
N PRO A 271 14.83 -12.48 -3.23
CA PRO A 271 13.47 -12.00 -3.01
C PRO A 271 12.41 -13.03 -3.42
N ALA A 272 11.18 -12.82 -2.96
CA ALA A 272 9.99 -13.58 -3.32
C ALA A 272 8.87 -12.64 -3.75
N VAL A 273 8.03 -13.11 -4.66
CA VAL A 273 6.83 -12.41 -5.13
C VAL A 273 5.64 -12.86 -4.31
N VAL A 274 4.94 -11.89 -3.72
CA VAL A 274 3.70 -12.09 -2.97
C VAL A 274 2.51 -11.46 -3.70
N ALA A 275 1.33 -12.01 -3.44
CA ALA A 275 0.07 -11.59 -4.03
C ALA A 275 -0.46 -10.24 -3.53
N CYS A 276 -0.06 -9.80 -2.32
CA CYS A 276 -0.71 -8.68 -1.64
C CYS A 276 0.30 -7.79 -0.90
N THR A 277 0.14 -6.47 -1.04
CA THR A 277 0.96 -5.48 -0.34
C THR A 277 0.73 -5.44 1.17
N LEU A 278 -0.38 -6.03 1.64
CA LEU A 278 -0.83 -6.00 3.03
C LEU A 278 -0.55 -7.31 3.77
N LEU A 279 -0.19 -8.38 3.06
CA LEU A 279 0.02 -9.71 3.62
C LEU A 279 1.43 -10.26 3.31
N PRO A 280 2.51 -9.49 3.53
CA PRO A 280 3.85 -9.93 3.15
C PRO A 280 4.39 -11.08 4.02
N TYR A 281 3.73 -11.40 5.13
CA TYR A 281 4.16 -12.44 6.07
C TYR A 281 3.38 -13.74 5.96
N ASP A 282 2.22 -13.73 5.30
CA ASP A 282 1.39 -14.91 5.16
C ASP A 282 1.92 -15.77 4.01
N ALA A 283 2.43 -16.95 4.33
CA ALA A 283 3.02 -17.86 3.37
C ALA A 283 2.01 -18.32 2.29
N GLN A 284 0.70 -18.27 2.57
CA GLN A 284 -0.32 -18.59 1.57
C GLN A 284 -0.37 -17.60 0.40
N PHE A 285 0.20 -16.40 0.60
CA PHE A 285 0.23 -15.33 -0.41
C PHE A 285 1.60 -15.20 -1.06
N GLU A 286 2.58 -16.04 -0.72
CA GLU A 286 3.87 -16.12 -1.41
C GLU A 286 3.73 -17.05 -2.62
N LEU A 287 4.03 -16.54 -3.81
CA LEU A 287 3.69 -17.21 -5.07
C LEU A 287 4.90 -17.79 -5.81
N GLY A 288 6.11 -17.35 -5.49
CA GLY A 288 7.35 -17.81 -6.12
C GLY A 288 8.48 -16.79 -6.05
N ALA A 289 9.59 -17.08 -6.70
CA ALA A 289 10.75 -16.21 -6.83
C ALA A 289 10.67 -15.29 -8.06
N THR A 290 9.91 -15.66 -9.10
CA THR A 290 9.82 -14.92 -10.38
C THR A 290 8.40 -14.40 -10.65
N LEU A 291 8.26 -13.45 -11.57
CA LEU A 291 6.95 -12.97 -12.03
C LEU A 291 6.17 -14.07 -12.77
N ALA A 292 6.88 -14.97 -13.46
CA ALA A 292 6.28 -16.09 -14.16
C ALA A 292 5.62 -17.08 -13.18
N GLU A 293 6.32 -17.44 -12.10
CA GLU A 293 5.75 -18.28 -11.03
C GLU A 293 4.56 -17.59 -10.34
N ALA A 294 4.62 -16.26 -10.21
CA ALA A 294 3.58 -15.46 -9.56
C ALA A 294 2.32 -15.19 -10.40
N ALA A 295 2.23 -15.74 -11.61
CA ALA A 295 1.09 -15.54 -12.51
C ALA A 295 -0.18 -16.30 -12.10
N GLY A 296 -0.07 -17.23 -11.14
CA GLY A 296 -1.18 -18.04 -10.66
C GLY A 296 -2.31 -17.26 -9.97
N PRO A 297 -3.49 -17.88 -9.81
CA PRO A 297 -4.61 -17.27 -9.10
C PRO A 297 -4.36 -17.19 -7.59
N VAL A 298 -5.00 -16.22 -6.95
CA VAL A 298 -4.92 -15.97 -5.51
C VAL A 298 -6.25 -16.36 -4.86
N ARG A 299 -6.20 -17.19 -3.82
CA ARG A 299 -7.38 -17.53 -3.01
C ARG A 299 -7.66 -16.41 -2.01
N LEU A 300 -8.92 -16.01 -1.85
CA LEU A 300 -9.30 -14.97 -0.89
C LEU A 300 -9.40 -15.55 0.54
N ASN A 301 -8.28 -16.11 1.01
CA ASN A 301 -8.18 -16.87 2.25
C ASN A 301 -7.57 -16.07 3.40
N HIS A 302 -7.92 -14.79 3.52
CA HIS A 302 -7.51 -13.96 4.65
C HIS A 302 -8.60 -12.94 4.98
N PRO A 303 -8.81 -12.56 6.27
CA PRO A 303 -9.77 -11.53 6.65
C PRO A 303 -9.61 -10.21 5.88
N HIS A 304 -8.37 -9.83 5.56
CA HIS A 304 -8.10 -8.60 4.79
C HIS A 304 -8.56 -8.69 3.33
N CYS A 305 -8.59 -9.86 2.71
CA CYS A 305 -9.18 -10.02 1.37
C CYS A 305 -10.66 -9.60 1.37
N ALA A 306 -11.40 -10.04 2.38
CA ALA A 306 -12.80 -9.67 2.56
C ALA A 306 -12.94 -8.19 2.97
N LYS A 307 -12.27 -7.79 4.05
CA LYS A 307 -12.46 -6.48 4.68
C LYS A 307 -11.96 -5.31 3.83
N PHE A 308 -10.78 -5.45 3.23
CA PHE A 308 -10.12 -4.35 2.51
C PHE A 308 -10.55 -4.29 1.05
N CYS A 309 -10.37 -5.37 0.30
CA CYS A 309 -10.65 -5.36 -1.14
C CYS A 309 -12.15 -5.51 -1.42
N VAL A 310 -12.74 -6.63 -0.98
CA VAL A 310 -14.08 -7.01 -1.44
C VAL A 310 -15.17 -6.16 -0.79
N LEU A 311 -15.08 -5.87 0.50
CA LEU A 311 -16.09 -5.06 1.21
C LEU A 311 -15.68 -3.60 1.35
N GLY A 312 -14.38 -3.32 1.53
CA GLY A 312 -13.85 -1.97 1.77
C GLY A 312 -13.51 -1.16 0.52
N GLY A 313 -13.38 -1.79 -0.66
CA GLY A 313 -13.01 -1.10 -1.91
C GLY A 313 -11.61 -0.46 -1.90
N GLY A 314 -10.73 -0.86 -0.98
CA GLY A 314 -9.39 -0.33 -0.84
C GLY A 314 -8.48 -0.71 -2.01
N SER A 315 -7.62 0.22 -2.43
CA SER A 315 -6.58 -0.03 -3.43
C SER A 315 -5.33 0.80 -3.14
N CYS A 316 -4.15 0.18 -3.31
CA CYS A 316 -2.85 0.83 -3.11
C CYS A 316 -2.36 1.61 -4.33
N SER A 317 -2.89 1.35 -5.54
CA SER A 317 -2.46 2.05 -6.77
C SER A 317 -3.50 3.03 -7.30
N LYS A 318 -4.81 2.71 -7.28
CA LYS A 318 -5.90 3.47 -7.97
C LYS A 318 -5.35 4.27 -9.17
N ALA A 319 -4.98 3.54 -10.23
CA ALA A 319 -4.54 4.12 -11.50
C ALA A 319 -5.59 5.06 -12.09
#